data_AF-A0A136N3T2-F1
#
_entry.id   AF-A0A136N3T2-F1
#
_cell.length_a   1.000
_cell.length_b   1.000
_cell.length_c   1.000
_cell.angle_alpha   90.00
_cell.angle_beta   90.00
_cell.angle_gamma   90.00
#
_symmetry.space_group_name_H-M   'P 1'
#
loop_
_entity.id
_entity.type
_entity.pdbx_description
1 polymer ?
#
loop_
_entity_poly.entity_id
_entity_poly.type
_entity_poly.pdbx_seq_one_letter_code
_entity_poly.pdbx_strand_id
1 'polypeptide(L)' 'MNAMIISTVDSSELLKLIKMAITTDIDSREMFMKGIDYSYYYEENN' A
#
# COMPACT_ATOMS: atom_id res chain seq x y z
N MET A 1 -4.64 -0.86 -9.18
CA MET A 1 -5.28 0.32 -8.54
C MET A 1 -6.79 0.18 -8.22
N ASN A 2 -7.47 -0.94 -8.49
CA ASN A 2 -8.94 -1.02 -8.34
C ASN A 2 -9.49 -0.62 -6.97
N ALA A 3 -8.85 -1.04 -5.87
CA ALA A 3 -9.27 -0.66 -4.52
C ALA A 3 -9.17 0.85 -4.25
N MET A 4 -8.18 1.53 -4.83
CA MET A 4 -8.01 2.98 -4.72
C MET A 4 -9.14 3.73 -5.43
N ILE A 5 -9.55 3.28 -6.62
CA ILE A 5 -10.65 3.89 -7.38
C ILE A 5 -11.99 3.73 -6.61
N ILE A 6 -12.27 2.52 -6.13
CA ILE A 6 -13.51 2.19 -5.38
C ILE A 6 -13.60 2.98 -4.06
N SER A 7 -12.45 3.30 -3.45
CA SER A 7 -12.39 4.01 -2.16
C SER A 7 -13.09 5.37 -2.13
N THR A 8 -13.34 5.97 -3.30
CA THR A 8 -14.12 7.20 -3.46
C THR A 8 -15.59 7.05 -3.05
N VAL A 9 -16.11 5.82 -3.07
CA VAL A 9 -17.49 5.47 -2.72
C VAL A 9 -17.53 4.53 -1.51
N ASP A 10 -16.63 3.54 -1.44
CA ASP A 10 -16.51 2.62 -0.30
C ASP A 10 -15.04 2.28 -0.03
N SER A 11 -14.52 2.75 1.11
CA SER A 11 -13.15 2.53 1.54
C SER A 11 -12.92 1.19 2.25
N SER A 12 -13.96 0.37 2.48
CA SER A 12 -13.88 -0.83 3.32
C SER A 12 -12.83 -1.84 2.83
N GLU A 13 -12.78 -2.06 1.51
CA GLU A 13 -11.83 -2.99 0.90
C GLU A 13 -10.39 -2.46 1.00
N LEU A 14 -10.17 -1.16 0.72
CA LEU A 14 -8.87 -0.54 0.87
C LEU A 14 -8.37 -0.60 2.33
N LEU A 15 -9.24 -0.30 3.30
CA LEU A 15 -8.90 -0.38 4.72
C LEU A 15 -8.54 -1.81 5.13
N LYS A 16 -9.26 -2.81 4.63
CA LYS A 16 -8.97 -4.22 4.91
C LYS A 16 -7.59 -4.61 4.40
N LEU A 17 -7.25 -4.24 3.16
CA LEU A 17 -5.94 -4.50 2.57
C LEU A 17 -4.81 -3.85 3.37
N ILE A 18 -4.95 -2.56 3.72
CA ILE A 18 -3.94 -1.84 4.50
C ILE A 18 -3.78 -2.47 5.88
N LYS A 19 -4.88 -2.76 6.59
CA LYS A 19 -4.83 -3.37 7.94
C LYS A 19 -4.10 -4.71 7.96
N MET A 20 -4.25 -5.52 6.92
CA MET A 20 -3.55 -6.80 6.79
C MET A 20 -2.05 -6.64 6.48
N ALA A 21 -1.65 -5.50 5.92
CA ALA A 21 -0.28 -5.24 5.49
C ALA A 21 0.55 -4.42 6.51
N ILE A 22 -0.04 -3.98 7.63
CA ILE A 22 0.69 -3.25 8.68
C ILE A 22 1.74 -4.17 9.31
N THR A 23 2.92 -3.63 9.56
CA THR A 23 4.00 -4.28 10.29
C THR A 23 4.36 -3.48 11.55
N THR A 24 4.83 -4.18 12.59
CA THR A 24 5.40 -3.56 13.80
C THR A 24 6.89 -3.26 13.66
N ASP A 25 7.52 -3.72 12.58
CA ASP A 25 8.94 -3.49 12.28
C ASP A 25 9.14 -2.11 11.63
N ILE A 26 9.04 -1.06 12.46
CA ILE A 26 9.03 0.34 12.01
C ILE A 26 10.42 0.96 11.86
N ASP A 27 11.50 0.25 12.21
CA ASP A 27 12.88 0.73 12.09
C ASP A 27 13.69 -0.02 11.02
N SER A 28 13.06 -0.95 10.31
CA SER A 28 13.71 -1.76 9.29
C SER A 28 13.94 -0.98 7.99
N ARG A 29 15.21 -0.64 7.77
CA ARG A 29 15.68 -0.05 6.49
C ARG A 29 15.22 -0.86 5.29
N GLU A 30 15.25 -2.19 5.37
CA GLU A 30 14.84 -3.07 4.29
C GLU A 30 13.34 -2.91 3.96
N MET A 31 12.47 -2.86 4.98
CA MET A 31 11.04 -2.62 4.76
C MET A 31 10.78 -1.28 4.10
N PHE A 32 11.50 -0.23 4.50
CA PHE A 32 11.38 1.07 3.86
C PHE A 32 11.83 1.05 2.41
N MET A 33 13.01 0.49 2.10
CA MET A 33 13.52 0.47 0.72
C MET A 33 12.58 -0.32 -0.20
N LYS A 34 12.14 -1.51 0.22
CA LYS A 34 11.17 -2.31 -0.54
C LYS A 34 9.84 -1.58 -0.72
N GLY A 35 9.31 -0.96 0.35
CA GLY A 35 8.07 -0.20 0.27
C GLY A 35 8.15 0.98 -0.70
N ILE A 36 9.28 1.69 -0.73
CA ILE A 36 9.55 2.78 -1.69
C ILE A 36 9.59 2.22 -3.12
N ASP A 37 10.35 1.17 -3.36
CA ASP A 37 10.43 0.54 -4.69
C ASP A 37 9.06 0.10 -5.21
N TYR A 38 8.24 -0.54 -4.35
CA TYR A 38 6.88 -0.93 -4.70
C TYR A 38 5.95 0.27 -4.93
N SER A 39 6.13 1.37 -4.19
CA SER A 39 5.37 2.59 -4.41
C SER A 39 5.64 3.16 -5.80
N TYR A 40 6.90 3.25 -6.21
CA TYR A 40 7.26 3.71 -7.56
C TYR A 40 6.75 2.76 -8.64
N TYR A 41 6.85 1.45 -8.42
CA TYR A 41 6.33 0.44 -9.36
C TYR A 41 4.84 0.66 -9.70
N TYR A 42 4.01 1.04 -8.72
CA TYR A 42 2.58 1.30 -8.96
C TYR A 42 2.30 2.60 -9.71
N GLU A 43 3.19 3.58 -9.65
CA GLU A 43 3.07 4.84 -10.37
C GLU A 43 3.67 4.76 -11.79
N GLU A 44 4.71 3.95 -11.99
CA GLU A 44 5.37 3.79 -13.29
C GLU A 44 4.60 2.89 -14.26
N ASN A 45 3.86 1.90 -13.76
CA ASN A 45 3.12 0.92 -14.57
C ASN A 45 1.65 1.31 -14.78
N ASN A 46 1.35 2.60 -14.72
CA ASN A 46 0.00 3.16 -14.72
C ASN A 46 -0.07 4.41 -15.61
#